data_AF-A0AAV5MUC2-F1
#
_entry.id   AF-A0AAV5MUC2-F1
#
_cell.length_a   1.000
_cell.length_b   1.000
_cell.length_c   1.000
_cell.angle_alpha   90.00
_cell.angle_beta   90.00
_cell.angle_gamma   90.00
#
_symmetry.space_group_name_H-M   'P 1'
#
loop_
_entity.id
_entity.type
_entity.pdbx_description
1 polymer ?
#
loop_
_entity_poly.entity_id
_entity_poly.type
_entity_poly.pdbx_seq_one_letter_code
_entity_poly.pdbx_strand_id
1 'polypeptide(L)' 'MGLGGAETSLFLSEFLEKCGGQAVIDGGFATELERHGQDLNDPLWSAKCLVSSSHLVRRVFERRV' A
#
# COMPACT_ATOMS: atom_id res chain seq x y z
N MET A 1 9.34 -15.84 14.22
CA MET A 1 8.41 -15.77 15.37
C MET A 1 7.39 -14.71 15.05
N GLY A 2 6.15 -15.09 14.78
CA GLY A 2 5.07 -14.14 14.50
C GLY A 2 4.47 -13.65 15.81
N LEU A 3 4.24 -12.34 15.93
CA LEU A 3 3.40 -11.79 16.98
C LEU A 3 1.98 -12.33 16.79
N GLY A 4 1.36 -12.83 17.87
CA GLY A 4 -0.06 -13.20 17.83
C GLY A 4 -0.92 -11.96 17.55
N GLY A 5 -2.13 -12.14 17.00
CA GLY A 5 -2.98 -11.01 16.60
C GLY A 5 -3.25 -9.99 17.73
N ALA A 6 -3.30 -10.43 18.99
CA ALA A 6 -3.42 -9.55 20.14
C ALA A 6 -2.15 -8.70 20.39
N GLU A 7 -0.97 -9.29 20.27
CA GLU A 7 0.32 -8.61 20.43
C GLU A 7 0.55 -7.55 19.34
N THR A 8 0.16 -7.85 18.09
CA THR A 8 0.21 -6.88 16.98
C THR A 8 -0.71 -5.69 17.22
N SER A 9 -1.91 -5.94 17.75
CA SER A 9 -2.86 -4.87 18.07
C SER A 9 -2.31 -3.93 19.14
N LEU A 10 -1.71 -4.48 20.21
CA LEU A 10 -1.11 -3.69 21.29
C LEU A 10 0.06 -2.83 20.78
N PHE A 11 0.91 -3.42 19.95
CA PHE A 11 2.02 -2.69 19.33
C PHE A 11 1.54 -1.52 18.46
N LEU A 12 0.52 -1.74 17.63
CA LEU A 12 0.01 -0.71 16.73
C LEU A 12 -0.65 0.44 17.51
N SER A 13 -1.41 0.14 18.57
CA SER A 13 -2.00 1.17 19.43
C SER A 13 -0.93 2.02 20.12
N GLU A 14 0.10 1.39 20.70
CA GLU A 14 1.18 2.12 21.37
C GLU A 14 1.96 2.99 20.39
N PHE A 15 2.21 2.48 19.18
CA PHE A 15 2.87 3.23 18.12
C PHE A 15 2.05 4.45 17.69
N LEU A 16 0.74 4.29 17.47
CA LEU A 16 -0.14 5.40 17.10
C LEU A 16 -0.20 6.47 18.19
N GLU A 17 -0.33 6.08 19.46
CA GLU A 17 -0.30 7.02 20.59
C GLU A 17 0.98 7.86 20.62
N LYS A 18 2.14 7.23 20.42
CA LYS A 18 3.45 7.92 20.32
C LYS A 18 3.53 8.88 19.14
N CYS A 19 2.76 8.67 18.08
CA CYS A 19 2.76 9.46 16.85
C CYS A 19 1.64 10.52 16.78
N GLY A 20 0.85 10.73 17.85
CA GLY A 20 -0.24 11.72 17.87
C GLY A 20 -1.65 11.12 17.71
N GLY A 21 -1.78 9.81 17.87
CA GLY A 21 -3.05 9.08 17.98
C GLY A 21 -3.74 8.74 16.65
N GLN A 22 -3.17 9.13 15.51
CA GLN A 22 -3.78 8.95 14.19
C GLN A 22 -2.72 8.60 13.15
N ALA A 23 -3.08 7.75 12.19
CA ALA A 23 -2.26 7.48 11.00
C ALA A 23 -3.06 7.80 9.75
N VAL A 24 -2.43 8.55 8.85
CA VAL A 24 -2.87 8.68 7.47
C VAL A 24 -2.12 7.63 6.67
N ILE A 25 -2.87 6.78 5.98
CA ILE A 25 -2.34 5.76 5.08
C ILE A 25 -2.62 6.14 3.63
N ASP A 26 -1.92 5.49 2.71
CA ASP A 26 -2.20 5.61 1.29
C ASP A 26 -3.47 4.84 0.89
N GLY A 27 -3.83 4.93 -0.39
CA GLY A 27 -4.99 4.27 -0.96
C GLY A 27 -5.03 4.42 -2.47
N GLY A 28 -6.05 3.83 -3.11
CA GLY A 28 -6.32 4.05 -4.53
C GLY A 28 -5.27 3.49 -5.50
N PHE A 29 -4.42 2.56 -5.07
CA PHE A 29 -3.30 2.05 -5.87
C PHE A 29 -3.74 1.49 -7.25
N ALA A 30 -4.77 0.64 -7.29
CA ALA A 30 -5.32 0.12 -8.54
C ALA A 30 -5.87 1.24 -9.45
N THR A 31 -6.68 2.14 -8.89
CA THR A 31 -7.26 3.28 -9.62
C THR A 31 -6.19 4.18 -10.24
N GLU A 32 -5.11 4.44 -9.51
CA GLU A 32 -4.01 5.27 -10.02
C GLU A 32 -3.21 4.56 -11.12
N LEU A 33 -3.03 3.24 -11.05
CA LEU A 33 -2.43 2.45 -12.12
C LEU A 33 -3.31 2.46 -13.38
N GLU A 34 -4.62 2.29 -13.25
CA GLU A 34 -5.57 2.40 -14.36
C GLU A 34 -5.54 3.80 -14.98
N ARG A 35 -5.44 4.86 -14.17
CA ARG A 35 -5.28 6.24 -14.66
C ARG A 35 -3.98 6.44 -15.46
N HIS A 36 -2.97 5.62 -15.20
CA HIS A 36 -1.73 5.57 -15.97
C HIS A 36 -1.77 4.57 -17.14
N GLY A 37 -2.95 4.01 -17.47
CA GLY A 37 -3.18 3.16 -18.62
C GLY A 37 -2.84 1.69 -18.40
N GLN A 38 -2.68 1.23 -17.15
CA GLN A 38 -2.54 -0.19 -16.87
C GLN A 38 -3.88 -0.91 -17.00
N ASP A 39 -3.86 -2.06 -17.67
CA ASP A 39 -4.99 -2.99 -17.71
C ASP A 39 -4.91 -3.94 -16.51
N LEU A 40 -5.88 -3.83 -15.60
CA LEU A 40 -5.96 -4.63 -14.37
C LEU A 40 -6.94 -5.83 -14.47
N ASN A 41 -7.46 -6.14 -15.66
CA ASN A 41 -8.41 -7.24 -15.86
C ASN A 41 -7.78 -8.64 -15.67
N ASP A 42 -6.46 -8.73 -15.54
CA ASP A 42 -5.75 -9.96 -15.20
C ASP A 42 -5.81 -10.19 -13.67
N PRO A 43 -6.26 -11.36 -13.17
CA PRO A 43 -6.28 -11.65 -11.73
C PRO A 43 -4.92 -11.52 -11.02
N LEU A 44 -3.82 -11.61 -11.77
CA LEU A 44 -2.45 -11.43 -11.30
C LEU A 44 -1.85 -10.07 -11.72
N TRP A 45 -2.69 -9.06 -11.97
CA TRP A 45 -2.28 -7.72 -12.40
C TRP A 45 -1.19 -7.12 -11.53
N SER A 46 -1.20 -7.36 -10.22
CA SER A 46 -0.23 -6.79 -9.29
C SER A 46 1.16 -7.37 -9.50
N ALA A 47 1.27 -8.69 -9.64
CA ALA A 47 2.53 -9.36 -9.96
C ALA A 47 3.04 -8.96 -11.35
N LYS A 48 2.13 -8.91 -12.34
CA LYS A 48 2.45 -8.47 -13.70
C LYS A 48 2.96 -7.03 -13.72
N CYS A 49 2.32 -6.12 -12.98
CA CYS A 49 2.71 -4.71 -12.89
C CYS A 49 4.07 -4.56 -12.21
N LEU A 50 4.34 -5.33 -11.15
CA LEU A 50 5.65 -5.34 -10.48
C LEU A 50 6.79 -5.76 -11.42
N VAL A 51 6.55 -6.73 -12.30
CA VAL A 51 7.57 -7.23 -13.23
C VAL A 51 7.71 -6.35 -14.48
N SER A 52 6.58 -5.96 -15.08
CA SER A 52 6.56 -5.29 -16.39
C SER A 52 6.58 -3.76 -16.32
N SER A 53 6.06 -3.18 -15.23
CA SER A 53 5.80 -1.74 -15.10
C SER A 53 6.16 -1.21 -13.71
N SER A 54 7.26 -1.70 -13.11
CA SER A 54 7.73 -1.28 -11.78
C SER A 54 7.92 0.22 -11.62
N HIS A 55 8.24 0.93 -12.70
CA HIS A 55 8.35 2.39 -12.72
C HIS A 55 7.01 3.09 -12.44
N LEU A 56 5.88 2.53 -12.87
CA LEU A 56 4.54 3.05 -12.54
C LEU A 56 4.18 2.78 -11.09
N VAL A 57 4.54 1.61 -10.56
CA VAL A 57 4.38 1.30 -9.13
C VAL A 57 5.08 2.37 -8.28
N ARG A 58 6.36 2.65 -8.56
CA ARG A 58 7.10 3.70 -7.85
C ARG A 58 6.44 5.08 -8.00
N ARG A 59 6.02 5.44 -9.22
CA ARG A 59 5.35 6.72 -9.48
C ARG A 59 4.07 6.91 -8.66
N VAL A 60 3.27 5.86 -8.50
CA VAL A 60 2.02 5.93 -7.71
C VAL A 60 2.33 6.07 -6.21
N PHE A 61 3.31 5.34 -5.69
CA PHE A 61 3.70 5.44 -4.27
C PHE A 61 4.41 6.75 -3.91
N GLU A 62 5.22 7.30 -4.80
CA GLU A 62 5.95 8.56 -4.57
C GLU A 62 5.11 9.79 -4.90
N ARG A 63 3.83 9.59 -5.25
CA ARG A 63 2.92 10.68 -5.59
C ARG A 63 2.65 11.52 -4.34
N ARG A 64 3.37 12.63 -4.23
CA ARG A 64 3.13 13.62 -3.16
C ARG A 64 1.79 14.30 -3.44
N VAL A 65 0.88 14.20 -2.48
CA VAL A 65 -0.27 15.12 -2.34
C VAL A 65 0.22 16.52 -1.98
#